data_AF-A0A4P5SE05-F1
#
_entry.id   AF-A0A4P5SE05-F1
#
_cell.length_a   1.000
_cell.length_b   1.000
_cell.length_c   1.000
_cell.angle_alpha   90.00
_cell.angle_beta   90.00
_cell.angle_gamma   90.00
#
_symmetry.space_group_name_H-M   'P 1'
#
loop_
_entity.id
_entity.type
_entity.pdbx_description
1 polymer ?
#
loop_
_entity_poly.entity_id
_entity_poly.type
_entity_poly.pdbx_seq_one_letter_code
_entity_poly.pdbx_strand_id
1 'polypeptide(L)'
;MSKKNKIYWMEGTTKKDIEGLLNNKGFTWLRSQRNRRILVVSHAVLLALVASGSYYKQFKEWFGGDSLIPLFVLIAVVLLTLTGFSLLRVSVRGIAEAPDELLDERQRAIRNSNYRYSYIFLGYVVIAFLIVLSIGPETRPFAVGEQGDAGLVYISLLFTMASLPSMVMAWRERDI
;
A
#
# COMPACT_ATOMS: atom_id res chain seq x y z
N MET A 1 -27.05 -2.43 -27.71
CA MET A 1 -27.44 -2.36 -26.29
C MET A 1 -26.21 -2.04 -25.46
N SER A 2 -26.13 -0.85 -24.86
CA SER A 2 -25.03 -0.49 -23.95
C SER A 2 -25.09 -1.44 -22.74
N LYS A 3 -24.08 -2.32 -22.57
CA LYS A 3 -23.99 -3.21 -21.41
C LYS A 3 -23.95 -2.31 -20.17
N LYS A 4 -24.97 -2.37 -19.32
CA LYS A 4 -25.01 -1.64 -18.04
C LYS A 4 -23.73 -1.97 -17.25
N ASN A 5 -23.03 -0.94 -16.76
CA ASN A 5 -21.83 -1.12 -15.94
C ASN A 5 -22.24 -1.81 -14.62
N LYS A 6 -21.84 -3.07 -14.44
CA LYS A 6 -22.15 -3.84 -13.24
C LYS A 6 -21.28 -3.34 -12.08
N ILE A 7 -21.92 -3.07 -10.94
CA ILE A 7 -21.25 -2.66 -9.70
C ILE A 7 -21.05 -3.90 -8.83
N TYR A 8 -19.83 -4.09 -8.36
CA TYR A 8 -19.41 -5.14 -7.45
C TYR A 8 -19.28 -4.55 -6.06
N TRP A 9 -20.33 -4.68 -5.26
CA TRP A 9 -20.41 -4.02 -3.94
C TRP A 9 -19.42 -4.59 -2.92
N MET A 10 -19.09 -5.89 -3.00
CA MET A 10 -18.15 -6.52 -2.07
C MET A 10 -16.71 -6.08 -2.32
N GLU A 11 -16.35 -5.93 -3.59
CA GLU A 11 -15.03 -5.50 -4.03
C GLU A 11 -14.91 -3.97 -4.09
N GLY A 12 -16.03 -3.25 -4.05
CA GLY A 12 -16.09 -1.78 -4.17
C GLY A 12 -15.67 -1.27 -5.56
N THR A 13 -15.80 -2.09 -6.61
CA THR A 13 -15.34 -1.76 -7.97
C THR A 13 -16.46 -1.85 -9.00
N THR A 14 -16.27 -1.21 -10.15
CA THR A 14 -17.16 -1.39 -11.30
C THR A 14 -16.50 -2.22 -12.39
N LYS A 15 -17.32 -2.92 -13.19
CA LYS A 15 -16.84 -3.73 -14.31
C LYS A 15 -15.92 -2.95 -15.24
N LYS A 16 -16.32 -1.72 -15.59
CA LYS A 16 -15.57 -0.83 -16.48
C LYS A 16 -14.18 -0.49 -15.93
N ASP A 17 -14.06 -0.28 -14.61
CA ASP A 17 -12.79 0.08 -13.97
C ASP A 17 -11.80 -1.08 -14.03
N ILE A 18 -12.27 -2.29 -13.69
CA ILE A 18 -11.45 -3.51 -13.73
C ILE A 18 -11.05 -3.85 -15.17
N GLU A 19 -11.98 -3.82 -16.13
CA GLU A 19 -11.66 -4.06 -17.55
C GLU A 19 -10.68 -3.00 -18.09
N GLY A 20 -10.78 -1.76 -17.62
CA GLY A 20 -9.84 -0.68 -17.93
C GLY A 20 -8.44 -0.95 -17.39
N LEU A 21 -8.32 -1.44 -16.14
CA LEU A 21 -7.05 -1.82 -15.53
C LEU A 21 -6.41 -3.05 -16.22
N LEU A 22 -7.22 -4.06 -16.54
CA LEU A 22 -6.77 -5.27 -17.24
C LEU A 22 -6.21 -4.97 -18.63
N ASN A 23 -6.85 -4.04 -19.35
CA ASN A 23 -6.47 -3.67 -20.71
C ASN A 23 -5.55 -2.43 -20.81
N ASN A 24 -5.11 -1.87 -19.68
CA ASN A 24 -4.33 -0.64 -19.67
C ASN A 24 -2.95 -0.81 -20.33
N LYS A 25 -2.72 -0.12 -21.46
CA LYS A 25 -1.45 -0.12 -22.21
C LYS A 25 -0.51 1.05 -21.85
N GLY A 26 -0.94 2.02 -21.03
CA GLY A 26 -0.15 3.23 -20.74
C GLY A 26 1.08 2.99 -19.87
N PHE A 27 1.05 1.96 -19.02
CA PHE A 27 2.10 1.68 -18.04
C PHE A 27 2.88 0.39 -18.34
N THR A 28 3.25 0.17 -19.61
CA THR A 28 4.00 -1.03 -20.02
C THR A 28 5.37 -1.14 -19.33
N TRP A 29 6.02 -0.02 -19.02
CA TRP A 29 7.31 0.00 -18.32
C TRP A 29 7.21 -0.56 -16.88
N LEU A 30 6.07 -0.42 -16.21
CA LEU A 30 5.81 -1.00 -14.88
C LEU A 30 5.59 -2.51 -14.92
N ARG A 31 5.48 -3.12 -16.11
CA ARG A 31 5.28 -4.57 -16.24
C ARG A 31 6.55 -5.39 -16.09
N SER A 32 7.71 -4.76 -16.28
CA SER A 32 9.00 -5.44 -16.07
C SER A 32 9.13 -5.88 -14.62
N GLN A 33 9.51 -7.14 -14.39
CA GLN A 33 9.69 -7.69 -13.05
C GLN A 33 10.68 -6.86 -12.22
N ARG A 34 11.74 -6.33 -12.84
CA ARG A 34 12.71 -5.47 -12.15
C ARG A 34 12.05 -4.20 -11.63
N ASN A 35 11.25 -3.54 -12.47
CA ASN A 35 10.58 -2.28 -12.12
C ASN A 35 9.50 -2.49 -11.05
N ARG A 36 8.77 -3.62 -11.11
CA ARG A 36 7.84 -4.02 -10.05
C ARG A 36 8.53 -4.23 -8.71
N ARG A 37 9.67 -4.91 -8.69
CA ARG A 37 10.44 -5.11 -7.45
C ARG A 37 10.96 -3.80 -6.88
N ILE A 38 11.46 -2.90 -7.73
CA ILE A 38 11.88 -1.56 -7.32
C ILE A 38 10.68 -0.80 -6.72
N LEU A 39 9.50 -0.89 -7.34
CA LEU A 39 8.28 -0.24 -6.85
C LEU A 39 7.83 -0.80 -5.48
N VAL A 40 7.94 -2.11 -5.27
CA VAL A 40 7.65 -2.74 -3.98
C VAL A 40 8.60 -2.23 -2.90
N VAL A 41 9.90 -2.19 -3.18
CA VAL A 41 10.91 -1.71 -2.23
C VAL A 41 10.71 -0.23 -1.95
N SER A 42 10.47 0.60 -2.97
CA SER A 42 10.22 2.04 -2.79
C SER A 42 8.95 2.29 -1.99
N HIS A 43 7.88 1.51 -2.21
CA HIS A 43 6.66 1.62 -1.42
C HIS A 43 6.88 1.17 0.03
N ALA A 44 7.63 0.09 0.27
CA ALA A 44 7.98 -0.35 1.62
C ALA A 44 8.78 0.73 2.38
N VAL A 45 9.71 1.41 1.71
CA VAL A 45 10.45 2.55 2.29
C VAL A 45 9.50 3.71 2.60
N LEU A 46 8.57 4.04 1.71
CA LEU A 46 7.57 5.07 1.96
C LEU A 46 6.68 4.74 3.18
N LEU A 47 6.27 3.49 3.35
CA LEU A 47 5.52 3.04 4.53
C LEU A 47 6.34 3.18 5.83
N ALA A 48 7.63 2.87 5.79
CA ALA A 48 8.53 3.08 6.92
C ALA A 48 8.70 4.57 7.24
N LEU A 49 8.76 5.44 6.23
CA LEU A 49 8.79 6.89 6.41
C LEU A 49 7.48 7.42 7.01
N VAL A 50 6.32 6.90 6.58
CA VAL A 50 5.02 7.23 7.20
C VAL A 50 5.04 6.85 8.68
N ALA A 51 5.46 5.63 9.02
CA ALA A 51 5.58 5.18 10.41
C ALA A 51 6.53 6.06 11.23
N SER A 52 7.67 6.46 10.64
CA SER A 52 8.64 7.36 11.25
C SER A 52 8.07 8.76 11.51
N GLY A 53 7.00 9.15 10.79
CA GLY A 53 6.25 10.37 11.06
C GLY A 53 5.65 10.43 12.47
N SER A 54 5.51 9.32 13.19
CA SER A 54 5.16 9.34 14.62
C SER A 54 6.18 10.09 15.50
N TYR A 55 7.40 10.29 15.01
CA TYR A 55 8.45 11.12 15.63
C TYR A 55 8.44 12.57 15.10
N TYR A 56 7.29 13.04 14.59
CA TYR A 56 7.17 14.36 13.94
C TYR A 56 7.61 15.51 14.85
N LYS A 57 7.38 15.44 16.16
CA LYS A 57 7.78 16.50 17.10
C LYS A 57 9.29 16.66 17.16
N GLN A 58 10.03 15.55 17.37
CA GLN A 58 11.49 15.58 17.37
C GLN A 58 12.04 16.06 16.02
N PHE A 59 11.43 15.59 14.93
CA PHE A 59 11.77 16.04 13.59
C PHE A 59 11.53 17.54 13.40
N LYS A 60 10.43 18.09 13.95
CA LYS A 60 10.10 19.52 13.86
C LYS A 60 11.09 20.39 14.65
N GLU A 61 11.53 19.94 15.81
CA GLU A 61 12.52 20.65 16.64
C GLU A 61 13.84 20.90 15.90
N TRP A 62 14.27 19.97 15.04
CA TRP A 62 15.51 20.11 14.26
C TRP A 62 15.50 21.27 13.25
N PHE A 63 14.31 21.75 12.84
CA PHE A 63 14.16 22.83 11.86
C PHE A 63 13.78 24.18 12.50
N GLY A 64 13.70 24.24 13.83
CA GLY A 64 13.11 25.36 14.56
C GLY A 64 11.58 25.25 14.60
N GLY A 65 10.99 25.46 15.77
CA GLY A 65 9.57 25.18 16.05
C GLY A 65 8.55 25.91 15.16
N ASP A 66 8.96 26.99 14.49
CA ASP A 66 8.10 27.78 13.58
C ASP A 66 8.22 27.37 12.11
N SER A 67 9.14 26.46 11.76
CA SER A 67 9.32 26.03 10.39
C SER A 67 8.14 25.18 9.89
N LEU A 68 7.66 25.50 8.68
CA LEU A 68 6.64 24.74 7.97
C LEU A 68 7.22 23.58 7.14
N ILE A 69 8.55 23.53 6.97
CA ILE A 69 9.24 22.50 6.17
C ILE A 69 8.86 21.08 6.63
N PRO A 70 8.87 20.74 7.94
CA PRO A 70 8.50 19.40 8.41
C PRO A 70 7.09 18.98 7.99
N LEU A 71 6.15 19.92 8.01
CA LEU A 71 4.76 19.67 7.61
C LEU A 71 4.66 19.34 6.11
N PHE A 72 5.34 20.12 5.26
CA PHE A 72 5.36 19.86 3.82
C PHE A 72 6.01 18.51 3.48
N VAL A 73 7.06 18.13 4.21
CA VAL A 73 7.71 16.81 4.05
C VAL A 73 6.73 15.69 4.42
N LEU A 74 6.02 15.80 5.56
CA LEU A 74 5.04 14.81 5.97
C LEU A 74 3.92 14.65 4.92
N ILE A 75 3.37 15.77 4.43
CA ILE A 75 2.34 15.76 3.38
C ILE A 75 2.87 15.11 2.11
N ALA A 76 4.09 15.46 1.68
CA ALA A 76 4.70 14.88 0.49
C ALA A 76 4.89 13.36 0.62
N VAL A 77 5.36 12.88 1.77
CA VAL A 77 5.53 11.43 2.03
C VAL A 77 4.19 10.70 1.98
N VAL A 78 3.13 11.25 2.57
CA VAL A 78 1.79 10.65 2.53
C VAL A 78 1.26 10.60 1.09
N LEU A 79 1.38 11.69 0.33
CA LEU A 79 0.95 11.72 -1.08
C LEU A 79 1.73 10.73 -1.93
N LEU A 80 3.06 10.65 -1.77
CA LEU A 80 3.89 9.67 -2.45
C LEU A 80 3.48 8.23 -2.09
N THR A 81 3.09 7.98 -0.85
CA THR A 81 2.59 6.67 -0.41
C THR A 81 1.29 6.32 -1.13
N LEU A 82 0.34 7.26 -1.25
CA LEU A 82 -0.90 7.08 -2.00
C LEU A 82 -0.65 6.82 -3.50
N THR A 83 0.28 7.58 -4.09
CA THR A 83 0.70 7.36 -5.47
C THR A 83 1.35 5.99 -5.64
N GLY A 84 2.26 5.60 -4.75
CA GLY A 84 2.91 4.29 -4.78
C GLY A 84 1.91 3.14 -4.66
N PHE A 85 0.94 3.26 -3.76
CA PHE A 85 -0.16 2.30 -3.63
C PHE A 85 -0.96 2.16 -4.93
N SER A 86 -1.31 3.28 -5.56
CA SER A 86 -2.06 3.30 -6.81
C SER A 86 -1.25 2.69 -7.97
N LEU A 87 0.04 3.02 -8.06
CA LEU A 87 0.95 2.46 -9.08
C LEU A 87 1.17 0.95 -8.89
N LEU A 88 1.22 0.46 -7.65
CA LEU A 88 1.31 -0.97 -7.38
C LEU A 88 0.09 -1.71 -7.93
N ARG A 89 -1.13 -1.20 -7.69
CA ARG A 89 -2.37 -1.78 -8.23
C ARG A 89 -2.37 -1.80 -9.76
N VAL A 90 -1.91 -0.71 -10.38
CA VAL A 90 -1.76 -0.64 -11.85
C VAL A 90 -0.72 -1.65 -12.36
N SER A 91 0.40 -1.83 -11.64
CA SER A 91 1.47 -2.76 -12.05
C SER A 91 1.05 -4.23 -12.09
N VAL A 92 0.06 -4.61 -11.27
CA VAL A 92 -0.53 -5.95 -11.20
C VAL A 92 -1.90 -6.06 -11.89
N ARG A 93 -2.27 -5.03 -12.68
CA ARG A 93 -3.54 -4.93 -13.41
C ARG A 93 -4.80 -5.06 -12.54
N GLY A 94 -4.70 -4.74 -11.25
CA GLY A 94 -5.79 -4.90 -10.31
C GLY A 94 -6.29 -6.35 -10.11
N ILE A 95 -5.53 -7.37 -10.54
CA ILE A 95 -5.96 -8.78 -10.44
C ILE A 95 -6.19 -9.19 -8.99
N ALA A 96 -5.45 -8.60 -8.05
CA ALA A 96 -5.61 -8.82 -6.61
C ALA A 96 -6.97 -8.37 -6.06
N GLU A 97 -7.76 -7.59 -6.81
CA GLU A 97 -9.03 -7.01 -6.35
C GLU A 97 -10.15 -7.20 -7.37
N ALA A 98 -9.85 -7.86 -8.49
CA ALA A 98 -10.81 -8.13 -9.53
C ALA A 98 -11.76 -9.27 -9.12
N PRO A 99 -13.07 -9.14 -9.40
CA PRO A 99 -14.05 -10.18 -9.12
C PRO A 99 -13.85 -11.39 -10.03
N ASP A 100 -14.22 -12.58 -9.54
CA ASP A 100 -13.95 -13.86 -10.19
C ASP A 100 -14.51 -13.96 -11.62
N GLU A 101 -15.64 -13.32 -11.89
CA GLU A 101 -16.29 -13.37 -13.21
C GLU A 101 -15.56 -12.58 -14.30
N LEU A 102 -14.63 -11.70 -13.92
CA LEU A 102 -13.82 -10.91 -14.85
C LEU A 102 -12.41 -11.50 -15.04
N LEU A 103 -12.08 -12.57 -14.32
CA LEU A 103 -10.76 -13.19 -14.33
C LEU A 103 -10.79 -14.54 -15.03
N ASP A 104 -9.79 -14.77 -15.87
CA ASP A 104 -9.55 -16.07 -16.46
C ASP A 104 -9.14 -17.11 -15.38
N GLU A 105 -9.24 -18.40 -15.69
CA GLU A 105 -8.88 -19.50 -14.76
C GLU A 105 -7.44 -19.36 -14.24
N ARG A 106 -6.49 -19.02 -15.11
CA ARG A 106 -5.10 -18.77 -14.73
C ARG A 106 -4.98 -17.60 -13.75
N GLN A 107 -5.68 -16.49 -14.00
CA GLN A 107 -5.61 -15.30 -13.16
C GLN A 107 -6.20 -15.55 -11.77
N ARG A 108 -7.31 -16.29 -11.69
CA ARG A 108 -7.91 -16.73 -10.42
C ARG A 108 -6.96 -17.62 -9.61
N ALA A 109 -6.32 -18.59 -10.27
CA ALA A 109 -5.34 -19.46 -9.61
C ALA A 109 -4.15 -18.68 -9.04
N ILE A 110 -3.61 -17.73 -9.81
CA ILE A 110 -2.51 -16.85 -9.37
C ILE A 110 -2.95 -15.99 -8.18
N ARG A 111 -4.11 -15.35 -8.26
CA ARG A 111 -4.65 -14.50 -7.18
C ARG A 111 -4.85 -15.29 -5.89
N ASN A 112 -5.46 -16.46 -5.96
CA ASN A 112 -5.73 -17.30 -4.80
C ASN A 112 -4.42 -17.79 -4.15
N SER A 113 -3.45 -18.21 -4.95
CA SER A 113 -2.09 -18.52 -4.46
C SER A 113 -1.47 -17.29 -3.79
N ASN A 114 -1.58 -16.12 -4.41
CA ASN A 114 -1.03 -14.87 -3.88
C ASN A 114 -1.61 -14.47 -2.52
N TYR A 115 -2.92 -14.63 -2.30
CA TYR A 115 -3.52 -14.36 -0.99
C TYR A 115 -2.91 -15.20 0.11
N ARG A 116 -2.66 -16.50 -0.12
CA ARG A 116 -2.02 -17.37 0.88
C ARG A 116 -0.68 -16.81 1.35
N TYR A 117 0.19 -16.42 0.42
CA TYR A 117 1.49 -15.83 0.77
C TYR A 117 1.32 -14.46 1.43
N SER A 118 0.35 -13.66 0.99
CA SER A 118 0.06 -12.36 1.60
C SER A 118 -0.33 -12.50 3.06
N TYR A 119 -1.18 -13.47 3.42
CA TYR A 119 -1.52 -13.74 4.82
C TYR A 119 -0.32 -14.22 5.66
N ILE A 120 0.57 -15.02 5.08
CA ILE A 120 1.81 -15.43 5.77
C ILE A 120 2.71 -14.21 6.02
N PHE A 121 2.92 -13.37 5.00
CA PHE A 121 3.69 -12.13 5.15
C PHE A 121 3.04 -11.15 6.13
N LEU A 122 1.71 -11.10 6.17
CA LEU A 122 0.98 -10.27 7.12
C LEU A 122 1.30 -10.69 8.56
N GLY A 123 1.42 -11.99 8.84
CA GLY A 123 1.87 -12.48 10.15
C GLY A 123 3.23 -11.91 10.55
N TYR A 124 4.22 -11.94 9.64
CA TYR A 124 5.53 -11.33 9.90
C TYR A 124 5.47 -9.81 10.06
N VAL A 125 4.64 -9.13 9.26
CA VAL A 125 4.43 -7.68 9.37
C VAL A 125 3.83 -7.32 10.74
N VAL A 126 2.85 -8.08 11.22
CA VAL A 126 2.24 -7.87 12.54
C VAL A 126 3.26 -8.11 13.65
N ILE A 127 4.10 -9.15 13.55
CA ILE A 127 5.17 -9.38 14.53
C ILE A 127 6.16 -8.20 14.54
N ALA A 128 6.62 -7.75 13.37
CA ALA A 128 7.50 -6.59 13.26
C ALA A 128 6.84 -5.32 13.84
N PHE A 129 5.54 -5.14 13.60
CA PHE A 129 4.76 -4.05 14.16
C PHE A 129 4.70 -4.11 15.69
N LEU A 130 4.48 -5.28 16.29
CA LEU A 130 4.50 -5.44 17.75
C LEU A 130 5.87 -5.14 18.36
N ILE A 131 6.96 -5.48 17.65
CA ILE A 131 8.32 -5.11 18.05
C ILE A 131 8.52 -3.59 17.97
N VAL A 132 8.02 -2.94 16.92
CA VAL A 132 8.07 -1.48 16.81
C VAL A 132 7.29 -0.82 17.95
N LEU A 133 6.13 -1.35 18.33
CA LEU A 133 5.34 -0.84 19.46
C LEU A 133 6.02 -1.07 20.82
N SER A 134 6.85 -2.10 20.98
CA SER A 134 7.56 -2.33 22.25
C SER A 134 8.76 -1.39 22.45
N ILE A 135 9.29 -0.82 21.38
CA ILE A 135 10.43 0.12 21.39
C ILE A 135 9.97 1.57 21.11
N GLY A 136 8.80 1.72 20.50
CA GLY A 136 8.29 2.96 19.93
C GLY A 136 7.77 3.97 20.94
N PRO A 137 7.29 5.14 20.46
CA PRO A 137 6.65 6.14 21.30
C PRO A 137 5.40 5.54 21.96
N GLU A 138 4.85 6.24 22.96
CA GLU A 138 3.71 5.72 23.74
C GLU A 138 2.62 5.09 22.86
N THR A 139 2.18 3.90 23.25
CA THR A 139 1.30 3.05 22.45
C THR A 139 -0.12 3.60 22.30
N ARG A 140 -0.41 4.81 22.77
CA ARG A 140 -1.71 5.44 22.68
C ARG A 140 -1.83 6.16 21.33
N PRO A 141 -2.62 5.64 20.38
CA PRO A 141 -2.83 6.34 19.12
C PRO A 141 -3.60 7.65 19.36
N PHE A 142 -3.19 8.71 18.67
CA PHE A 142 -3.82 10.03 18.69
C PHE A 142 -3.80 10.71 20.07
N ALA A 143 -2.84 10.36 20.93
CA ALA A 143 -2.67 11.01 22.22
C ALA A 143 -2.28 12.48 22.07
N VAL A 144 -3.04 13.36 22.70
CA VAL A 144 -2.76 14.80 22.74
C VAL A 144 -1.95 15.08 24.02
N GLY A 145 -0.66 15.43 23.88
CA GLY A 145 0.26 15.68 25.00
C GLY A 145 1.71 15.85 24.54
N GLU A 146 2.69 15.93 25.46
CA GLU A 146 4.13 16.00 25.12
C GLU A 146 4.66 14.67 24.53
N GLN A 147 4.08 13.55 24.95
CA GLN A 147 4.47 12.20 24.54
C GLN A 147 4.20 11.92 23.04
N GLY A 148 5.00 11.03 22.44
CA GLY A 148 4.93 10.71 21.02
C GLY A 148 3.61 10.03 20.63
N ASP A 149 3.10 10.34 19.43
CA ASP A 149 1.84 9.81 18.91
C ASP A 149 2.11 8.60 18.00
N ALA A 150 1.69 7.40 18.42
CA ALA A 150 1.81 6.19 17.61
C ALA A 150 0.84 6.13 16.41
N GLY A 151 -0.03 7.12 16.21
CA GLY A 151 -1.07 7.14 15.18
C GLY A 151 -0.55 6.85 13.76
N LEU A 152 0.58 7.42 13.37
CA LEU A 152 1.17 7.20 12.04
C LEU A 152 1.79 5.80 11.87
N VAL A 153 2.24 5.17 12.95
CA VAL A 153 2.64 3.75 12.95
C VAL A 153 1.42 2.86 12.64
N TYR A 154 0.27 3.11 13.27
CA TYR A 154 -0.97 2.39 12.95
C TYR A 154 -1.46 2.66 11.52
N ILE A 155 -1.41 3.91 11.06
CA ILE A 155 -1.77 4.25 9.68
C ILE A 155 -0.87 3.51 8.69
N SER A 156 0.45 3.46 8.94
CA SER A 156 1.39 2.70 8.12
C SER A 156 1.05 1.20 8.09
N LEU A 157 0.64 0.61 9.22
CA LEU A 157 0.19 -0.78 9.26
C LEU A 157 -1.04 -1.00 8.36
N LEU A 158 -2.05 -0.15 8.44
CA LEU A 158 -3.25 -0.26 7.60
C LEU A 158 -2.92 -0.16 6.11
N PHE A 159 -2.04 0.77 5.73
CA PHE A 159 -1.56 0.88 4.35
C PHE A 159 -0.74 -0.34 3.92
N THR A 160 0.06 -0.90 4.84
CA THR A 160 0.80 -2.14 4.58
C THR A 160 -0.17 -3.29 4.32
N MET A 161 -1.20 -3.45 5.16
CA MET A 161 -2.23 -4.49 4.99
C MET A 161 -2.97 -4.36 3.66
N ALA A 162 -3.36 -3.14 3.28
CA ALA A 162 -4.05 -2.88 2.02
C ALA A 162 -3.16 -3.12 0.79
N SER A 163 -1.87 -2.76 0.87
CA SER A 163 -0.93 -2.89 -0.26
C SER A 163 -0.33 -4.29 -0.41
N LEU A 164 -0.36 -5.12 0.64
CA LEU A 164 0.35 -6.39 0.71
C LEU A 164 0.02 -7.36 -0.44
N PRO A 165 -1.26 -7.61 -0.80
CA PRO A 165 -1.57 -8.52 -1.91
C PRO A 165 -0.94 -8.06 -3.22
N SER A 166 -1.00 -6.76 -3.50
CA SER A 166 -0.39 -6.17 -4.69
C SER A 166 1.15 -6.24 -4.64
N MET A 167 1.76 -6.02 -3.48
CA MET A 167 3.22 -6.11 -3.30
C MET A 167 3.75 -7.54 -3.52
N VAL A 168 3.10 -8.54 -2.92
CA VAL A 168 3.51 -9.95 -3.05
C VAL A 168 3.36 -10.41 -4.50
N MET A 169 2.27 -10.02 -5.16
CA MET A 169 2.03 -10.36 -6.56
C MET A 169 3.08 -9.72 -7.48
N ALA A 170 3.34 -8.42 -7.30
CA ALA A 170 4.33 -7.67 -8.05
C ALA A 170 5.75 -8.24 -7.90
N TRP A 171 6.08 -8.77 -6.72
CA TRP A 171 7.38 -9.35 -6.41
C TRP A 171 7.59 -10.74 -7.02
N ARG A 172 6.58 -11.61 -6.89
CA ARG A 172 6.66 -13.04 -7.21
C ARG A 172 6.41 -13.33 -8.69
N GLU A 173 5.35 -12.77 -9.25
CA GLU A 173 4.91 -13.16 -10.59
C GLU A 173 5.82 -12.53 -11.65
N ARG A 174 6.24 -13.35 -12.63
CA ARG A 174 7.05 -12.90 -13.78
C ARG A 174 6.16 -12.33 -14.87
N ASP A 175 5.08 -13.04 -15.21
CA ASP A 175 4.18 -12.68 -16.29
C ASP A 175 2.75 -12.50 -15.77
N ILE A 176 2.24 -11.26 -15.88
CA ILE A 176 0.88 -10.86 -15.52
C ILE A 176 0.28 -10.09 -16.71
#